data_AF-A0A6I6A7G6-F1
#
_entry.id   AF-A0A6I6A7G6-F1
#
_cell.length_a   1.000
_cell.length_b   1.000
_cell.length_c   1.000
_cell.angle_alpha   90.00
_cell.angle_beta   90.00
_cell.angle_gamma   90.00
#
_symmetry.space_group_name_H-M   'P 1'
#
loop_
_entity.id
_entity.type
_entity.pdbx_description
1 polymer ?
#
loop_
_entity_poly.entity_id
_entity_poly.type
_entity_poly.pdbx_seq_one_letter_code
_entity_poly.pdbx_strand_id
1 'polypeptide(L)'
;MPTTNGYVGGVTTVRHPPNAFSNTSAHASASSEYEVNTVLNSFHTGGIHALLADGGVRFISDNIDMFTLRKLAVRDDGQVIGEF
;
A
#
# COMPACT_ATOMS: atom_id res chain seq x y z
N MET A 1 23.39 11.91 -8.49
CA MET A 1 22.60 11.03 -7.61
C MET A 1 22.86 9.60 -8.09
N PRO A 2 23.43 8.69 -7.28
CA PRO A 2 23.58 7.31 -7.72
C PRO A 2 22.17 6.70 -7.85
N THR A 3 21.85 6.20 -9.04
CA THR A 3 20.60 5.48 -9.33
C THR A 3 20.75 4.07 -8.78
N THR A 4 20.50 3.88 -7.49
CA THR A 4 20.48 2.53 -6.92
C THR A 4 19.25 1.82 -7.48
N ASN A 5 19.48 0.90 -8.41
CA ASN A 5 18.46 0.01 -8.95
C ASN A 5 18.07 -0.97 -7.82
N GLY A 6 17.12 -0.55 -6.98
CA GLY A 6 16.68 -1.31 -5.82
C GLY A 6 15.70 -2.38 -6.25
N TYR A 7 16.20 -3.58 -6.54
CA TYR A 7 15.33 -4.76 -6.64
C TYR A 7 14.85 -5.13 -5.23
N VAL A 8 13.55 -5.01 -4.97
CA VAL A 8 12.94 -5.32 -3.67
C VAL A 8 11.76 -6.27 -3.87
N GLY A 9 11.69 -7.34 -3.09
CA GLY A 9 10.64 -8.34 -3.18
C GLY A 9 10.16 -8.79 -1.81
N GLY A 10 8.94 -9.32 -1.76
CA GLY A 10 8.33 -9.86 -0.54
C GLY A 10 7.74 -8.82 0.41
N VAL A 11 8.29 -7.60 0.47
CA VAL A 11 7.74 -6.49 1.26
C VAL A 11 7.78 -5.18 0.49
N THR A 12 6.80 -4.32 0.71
CA THR A 12 6.73 -2.95 0.15
C THR A 12 6.26 -1.98 1.22
N THR A 13 6.62 -0.70 1.11
CA THR A 13 6.11 0.33 2.02
C THR A 13 4.80 0.91 1.49
N VAL A 14 3.92 1.31 2.40
CA VAL A 14 2.69 2.04 2.04
C VAL A 14 3.05 3.50 1.70
N ARG A 15 3.35 3.73 0.42
CA ARG A 15 3.66 5.06 -0.10
C ARG A 15 2.50 5.71 -0.84
N HIS A 16 1.72 4.91 -1.56
CA HIS A 16 0.68 5.35 -2.50
C HIS A 16 -0.69 4.81 -2.08
N PRO A 17 -1.80 5.46 -2.48
CA PRO A 17 -3.14 4.93 -2.23
C PRO A 17 -3.36 3.61 -2.98
N PRO A 18 -4.33 2.79 -2.55
CA PRO A 18 -4.69 1.56 -3.24
C PRO A 18 -5.06 1.85 -4.69
N ASN A 19 -4.68 0.96 -5.60
CA ASN A 19 -4.92 1.09 -7.03
C ASN A 19 -4.38 2.39 -7.66
N ALA A 20 -3.42 3.06 -7.01
CA ALA A 20 -2.75 4.21 -7.62
C ALA A 20 -1.90 3.75 -8.81
N PHE A 21 -2.21 4.25 -10.00
CA PHE A 21 -1.38 4.06 -11.17
C PHE A 21 -0.46 5.26 -11.39
N SER A 22 0.48 5.11 -12.34
CA SER A 22 1.45 6.15 -12.73
C SER A 22 0.83 7.50 -13.09
N ASN A 23 -0.45 7.52 -13.44
CA ASN A 23 -1.22 8.71 -13.78
C ASN A 23 -1.99 9.34 -12.61
N THR A 24 -2.06 8.69 -11.43
CA THR A 24 -3.02 9.06 -10.38
C THR A 24 -2.37 9.45 -9.05
N SER A 25 -1.12 9.03 -8.77
CA SER A 25 -0.29 9.46 -7.61
C SER A 25 0.98 8.61 -7.43
N ALA A 26 1.13 7.53 -8.20
CA ALA A 26 2.26 6.63 -8.11
C ALA A 26 3.37 6.99 -9.11
N HIS A 27 4.61 6.61 -8.81
CA HIS A 27 5.69 6.74 -9.78
C HIS A 27 5.48 5.77 -10.96
N ALA A 28 6.06 6.06 -12.13
CA ALA A 28 5.84 5.31 -13.37
C ALA A 28 6.08 3.79 -13.22
N SER A 29 7.09 3.41 -12.44
CA SER A 29 7.48 2.02 -12.21
C SER A 29 6.79 1.36 -11.01
N ALA A 30 5.90 2.05 -10.30
CA ALA A 30 5.33 1.52 -9.06
C ALA A 30 4.38 0.31 -9.26
N SER A 31 3.98 0.04 -10.50
CA SER A 31 3.23 -1.16 -10.90
C SER A 31 4.13 -2.24 -11.54
N SER A 32 5.45 -2.04 -11.58
CA SER A 32 6.41 -3.03 -12.08
C SER A 32 6.82 -3.99 -10.97
N GLU A 33 7.14 -5.23 -11.35
CA GLU A 33 7.64 -6.22 -10.40
C GLU A 33 9.03 -5.84 -9.89
N TYR A 34 9.31 -6.22 -8.65
CA TYR A 34 10.58 -6.02 -7.95
C TYR A 34 11.02 -4.56 -7.75
N GLU A 35 10.11 -3.59 -7.89
CA GLU A 35 10.42 -2.18 -7.69
C GLU A 35 10.25 -1.72 -6.23
N VAL A 36 10.86 -0.58 -5.92
CA VAL A 36 10.68 0.08 -4.63
C VAL A 36 9.27 0.68 -4.52
N ASN A 37 8.62 0.49 -3.37
CA ASN A 37 7.30 1.09 -3.09
C ASN A 37 6.24 0.72 -4.13
N THR A 38 6.17 -0.56 -4.48
CA THR A 38 5.13 -1.09 -5.35
C THR A 38 3.74 -0.82 -4.77
N VAL A 39 2.79 -0.52 -5.66
CA VAL A 39 1.43 -0.14 -5.26
C VAL A 39 0.63 -1.36 -4.82
N LEU A 40 -0.12 -1.20 -3.74
CA LEU A 40 -1.14 -2.18 -3.36
C LEU A 40 -2.29 -2.05 -4.35
N ASN A 41 -2.56 -3.09 -5.13
CA ASN A 41 -3.56 -3.04 -6.19
C ASN A 41 -4.36 -4.34 -6.28
N SER A 42 -5.57 -4.24 -6.83
CA SER A 42 -6.43 -5.37 -7.16
C SER A 42 -7.39 -5.00 -8.30
N PHE A 43 -7.98 -6.01 -8.94
CA PHE A 43 -9.03 -5.79 -9.95
C PHE A 43 -10.43 -5.60 -9.35
N HIS A 44 -10.56 -5.57 -8.02
CA HIS A 44 -11.84 -5.31 -7.38
C HIS A 44 -12.23 -3.84 -7.53
N THR A 45 -13.51 -3.58 -7.76
CA THR A 45 -14.02 -2.22 -7.88
C THR A 45 -13.93 -1.49 -6.54
N GLY A 46 -13.24 -0.36 -6.53
CA GLY A 46 -13.24 0.61 -5.42
C GLY A 46 -12.29 0.29 -4.25
N GLY A 47 -11.45 -0.74 -4.35
CA GLY A 47 -10.52 -1.07 -3.28
C GLY A 47 -9.75 -2.39 -3.43
N ILE A 48 -9.19 -2.83 -2.31
CA ILE A 48 -8.44 -4.09 -2.15
C ILE A 48 -8.93 -4.84 -0.91
N HIS A 49 -8.80 -6.17 -0.89
CA HIS A 49 -8.93 -6.94 0.35
C HIS A 49 -7.55 -7.16 0.96
N ALA A 50 -7.39 -6.82 2.24
CA ALA A 50 -6.13 -6.98 2.97
C ALA A 50 -6.33 -7.88 4.19
N LEU A 51 -5.40 -8.81 4.40
CA LEU A 51 -5.30 -9.61 5.63
C LEU A 51 -4.60 -8.78 6.71
N LEU A 52 -5.22 -8.68 7.88
CA LEU A 52 -4.62 -8.08 9.07
C LEU A 52 -3.82 -9.09 9.88
N ALA A 53 -2.96 -8.60 10.77
CA ALA A 53 -2.13 -9.45 11.62
C ALA A 53 -2.91 -10.35 12.60
N ASP A 54 -4.17 -10.01 12.89
CA ASP A 54 -5.09 -10.83 13.70
C ASP A 54 -5.78 -11.96 12.90
N GLY A 55 -5.57 -12.03 11.58
CA GLY A 55 -6.15 -13.04 10.70
C GLY A 55 -7.48 -12.63 10.05
N GLY A 56 -8.07 -11.49 10.43
CA GLY A 56 -9.22 -10.93 9.74
C GLY A 56 -8.86 -10.36 8.36
N VAL A 57 -9.76 -10.51 7.38
CA VAL A 57 -9.67 -9.83 6.08
C VAL A 57 -10.61 -8.64 6.09
N ARG A 58 -10.10 -7.48 5.69
CA ARG A 58 -10.90 -6.24 5.55
C ARG A 58 -10.79 -5.68 4.15
N PHE A 59 -11.88 -5.08 3.69
CA PHE A 59 -11.88 -4.30 2.47
C PHE A 59 -11.34 -2.90 2.76
N ILE A 60 -10.38 -2.45 1.96
CA ILE A 60 -9.76 -1.13 2.06
C ILE A 60 -10.10 -0.37 0.79
N SER A 61 -10.76 0.79 0.94
CA SER A 61 -11.17 1.62 -0.20
C SER A 61 -9.97 2.30 -0.87
N ASP A 62 -10.07 2.50 -2.19
CA ASP A 62 -9.14 3.35 -2.96
C ASP A 62 -9.07 4.80 -2.43
N ASN A 63 -10.14 5.25 -1.76
CA ASN A 63 -10.26 6.60 -1.20
C ASN A 63 -9.89 6.68 0.29
N ILE A 64 -9.31 5.63 0.87
CA ILE A 64 -8.92 5.64 2.29
C ILE A 64 -7.96 6.81 2.59
N ASP A 65 -8.10 7.41 3.78
CA ASP A 65 -7.11 8.37 4.26
C ASP A 65 -5.72 7.72 4.35
N MET A 66 -4.73 8.36 3.72
CA MET A 66 -3.39 7.81 3.64
C MET A 66 -2.68 7.74 5.00
N PHE A 67 -3.05 8.57 5.98
CA PHE A 67 -2.50 8.42 7.32
C PHE A 67 -3.05 7.18 8.01
N THR A 68 -4.36 6.91 7.89
CA THR A 68 -4.97 5.66 8.37
C THR A 68 -4.32 4.43 7.75
N LEU A 69 -4.15 4.39 6.42
CA LEU A 69 -3.54 3.24 5.74
C LEU A 69 -2.09 3.01 6.19
N ARG A 70 -1.32 4.08 6.38
CA ARG A 70 0.06 3.96 6.89
C ARG A 70 0.10 3.44 8.31
N LYS A 71 -0.76 3.94 9.21
CA LYS A 71 -0.85 3.43 10.58
C LYS A 71 -1.18 1.95 10.61
N LEU A 72 -2.08 1.47 9.73
CA LEU A 72 -2.39 0.04 9.61
C LEU A 72 -1.17 -0.81 9.25
N ALA A 73 -0.18 -0.24 8.56
CA ALA A 73 1.06 -0.92 8.19
C ALA A 73 2.18 -0.80 9.22
N VAL A 74 2.01 0.00 10.29
CA VAL A 74 3.01 0.16 11.36
C VAL A 74 2.57 -0.60 12.60
N ARG A 75 3.07 -1.83 12.75
CA ARG A 75 2.66 -2.73 13.84
C ARG A 75 3.01 -2.22 15.25
N ASP A 76 4.11 -1.47 15.41
CA ASP A 76 4.69 -1.11 16.71
C ASP A 76 4.50 0.37 17.08
N ASP A 77 3.56 1.07 16.45
CA ASP A 77 3.30 2.49 16.78
C ASP A 77 2.46 2.70 18.05
N GLY A 78 1.89 1.63 18.60
CA GLY A 78 1.02 1.65 19.77
C GLY A 78 -0.31 2.37 19.55
N GLN A 79 -0.68 2.70 18.30
CA GLN A 79 -1.90 3.43 18.00
C GLN A 79 -3.07 2.48 17.75
N VAL A 80 -4.21 2.76 18.39
CA VAL A 80 -5.47 2.08 18.10
C VAL A 80 -6.15 2.78 16.94
N ILE A 81 -6.40 2.04 15.86
CA ILE A 81 -7.08 2.55 14.66
C ILE A 81 -8.56 2.14 14.77
N GLY A 82 -9.45 3.10 14.50
CA GLY A 82 -10.90 2.89 14.50
C GLY A 82 -11.39 2.13 13.27
N GLU A 83 -12.66 2.36 12.90
CA GLU A 83 -13.21 1.86 11.64
C GLU A 83 -12.63 2.63 10.44
N PHE A 84 -12.39 1.94 9.34
CA PHE A 84 -11.76 2.45 8.12
C PHE A 84 -12.26 1.72 6.87
#